data_AF-A0A957M5L9-F1
#
_entry.id   AF-A0A957M5L9-F1
#
_cell.length_a   1.000
_cell.length_b   1.000
_cell.length_c   1.000
_cell.angle_alpha   90.00
_cell.angle_beta   90.00
_cell.angle_gamma   90.00
#
_symmetry.space_group_name_H-M   'P 1'
#
loop_
_entity.id
_entity.type
_entity.pdbx_description
1 polymer ?
#
loop_
_entity_poly.entity_id
_entity_poly.type
_entity_poly.pdbx_seq_one_letter_code
_entity_poly.pdbx_strand_id
1 'polypeptide(L)'
;PRTTGSGPFRDVYTVMNNWGANHGAIGYGHFGADVVSLCSMLRIPVYMHNLGEETIFRPSAWTLFGANEPMGADFRACANFGPLYK
;
A
#
# COMPACT_ATOMS: atom_id res chain seq x y z
N PRO A 1 14.48 -7.10 4.37
CA PRO A 1 13.47 -6.51 3.44
C PRO A 1 14.14 -6.19 2.10
N ARG A 2 13.41 -6.24 0.98
CA ARG A 2 13.91 -5.67 -0.29
C ARG A 2 13.92 -4.14 -0.16
N THR A 3 15.08 -3.52 -0.32
CA THR A 3 15.23 -2.06 -0.33
C THR A 3 15.07 -1.52 -1.75
N THR A 4 14.74 -0.24 -1.85
CA THR A 4 14.58 0.48 -3.13
C THR A 4 15.56 1.63 -3.29
N GLY A 5 16.30 1.99 -2.24
CA GLY A 5 17.22 3.14 -2.23
C GLY A 5 16.53 4.50 -2.04
N SER A 6 15.21 4.52 -1.83
CA SER A 6 14.42 5.75 -1.63
C SER A 6 13.28 5.56 -0.63
N GLY A 7 12.78 6.68 -0.09
CA GLY A 7 11.60 6.70 0.79
C GLY A 7 11.70 5.76 2.01
N PRO A 8 10.58 5.17 2.46
CA PRO A 8 10.54 4.25 3.60
C PRO A 8 11.34 2.95 3.41
N PHE A 9 11.81 2.66 2.19
CA PHE A 9 12.58 1.46 1.84
C PHE A 9 14.01 1.77 1.39
N ARG A 10 14.53 2.96 1.75
CA ARG A 10 15.91 3.37 1.44
C ARG A 10 16.95 2.40 1.96
N ASP A 11 16.82 2.02 3.22
CA ASP A 11 17.73 1.13 3.94
C ASP A 11 16.97 0.35 5.02
N VAL A 12 17.61 -0.67 5.59
CA VAL A 12 16.97 -1.58 6.57
C VAL A 12 16.55 -0.85 7.85
N TYR A 13 17.31 0.17 8.27
CA TYR A 13 16.96 0.98 9.43
C TYR A 13 15.71 1.79 9.17
N THR A 14 15.62 2.43 8.01
CA THR A 14 14.50 3.26 7.60
C THR A 14 13.21 2.44 7.50
N VAL A 15 13.28 1.19 7.02
CA VAL A 15 12.13 0.26 7.06
C VAL A 15 11.63 0.05 8.48
N MET A 16 12.52 -0.23 9.43
CA MET A 16 12.15 -0.44 10.83
C MET A 16 11.63 0.85 11.48
N ASN A 17 12.25 1.99 11.20
CA ASN A 17 11.87 3.29 11.75
C ASN A 17 10.49 3.77 11.27
N ASN A 18 10.02 3.28 10.12
CA ASN A 18 8.69 3.58 9.59
C ASN A 18 7.64 2.52 9.93
N TRP A 19 8.01 1.45 10.65
CA TRP A 19 7.08 0.41 11.05
C TRP A 19 6.16 0.89 12.18
N GLY A 20 4.85 0.91 11.94
CA GLY A 20 3.87 1.57 12.83
C GLY A 20 3.47 0.80 14.11
N ALA A 21 4.08 -0.34 14.42
CA ALA A 21 3.74 -1.16 15.58
C ALA A 21 4.95 -1.94 16.11
N ASN A 22 4.83 -2.56 17.29
CA ASN A 22 5.86 -3.48 17.81
C ASN A 22 5.71 -4.92 17.30
N HIS A 23 4.63 -5.22 16.58
CA HIS A 23 4.35 -6.55 16.00
C HIS A 23 4.26 -6.49 14.47
N GLY A 24 4.39 -7.66 13.83
CA GLY A 24 4.17 -7.85 12.40
C GLY A 24 3.68 -9.27 12.11
N ALA A 25 3.04 -9.46 10.97
CA ALA A 25 2.64 -10.77 10.46
C ALA A 25 3.52 -11.15 9.26
N ILE A 26 4.03 -12.37 9.25
CA ILE A 26 4.93 -12.88 8.20
C ILE A 26 4.30 -14.13 7.60
N GLY A 27 4.16 -14.15 6.28
CA GLY A 27 3.71 -15.31 5.51
C GLY A 27 4.78 -15.75 4.49
N TYR A 28 4.68 -16.99 4.01
CA TYR A 28 5.54 -17.48 2.94
C TYR A 28 5.16 -16.87 1.58
N GLY A 29 6.16 -16.55 0.75
CA GLY A 29 5.99 -16.00 -0.58
C GLY A 29 5.92 -14.47 -0.64
N HIS A 30 5.86 -13.91 -1.85
CA HIS A 30 5.74 -12.47 -2.10
C HIS A 30 4.31 -12.12 -2.54
N PHE A 31 3.39 -12.07 -1.58
CA PHE A 31 1.96 -11.83 -1.80
C PHE A 31 1.55 -10.35 -1.58
N GLY A 32 2.50 -9.41 -1.60
CA GLY A 32 2.21 -8.00 -1.30
C GLY A 32 1.23 -7.35 -2.28
N ALA A 33 1.29 -7.71 -3.57
CA ALA A 33 0.34 -7.21 -4.57
C ALA A 33 -1.09 -7.72 -4.31
N ASP A 34 -1.22 -8.96 -3.83
CA ASP A 34 -2.51 -9.52 -3.41
C ASP A 34 -3.09 -8.76 -2.21
N VAL A 35 -2.24 -8.42 -1.23
CA VAL A 35 -2.65 -7.62 -0.07
C VAL A 35 -3.08 -6.22 -0.49
N VAL A 36 -2.34 -5.54 -1.37
CA VAL A 36 -2.73 -4.20 -1.87
C VAL A 36 -4.06 -4.25 -2.61
N SER A 37 -4.27 -5.28 -3.44
CA SER A 37 -5.53 -5.49 -4.15
C SER A 37 -6.69 -5.71 -3.16
N LEU A 38 -6.51 -6.58 -2.17
CA LEU A 38 -7.48 -6.83 -1.11
C LEU A 38 -7.78 -5.56 -0.28
N CYS A 39 -6.75 -4.82 0.11
CA CYS A 39 -6.89 -3.55 0.83
C CYS A 39 -7.73 -2.54 0.03
N SER A 40 -7.57 -2.47 -1.29
CA SER A 40 -8.39 -1.59 -2.13
C SER A 40 -9.86 -2.01 -2.17
N MET A 41 -10.16 -3.32 -2.22
CA MET A 41 -11.53 -3.84 -2.12
C MET A 41 -12.17 -3.52 -0.77
N LEU A 42 -11.36 -3.49 0.30
CA LEU A 42 -11.81 -3.19 1.66
C LEU A 42 -11.73 -1.69 2.03
N ARG A 43 -11.22 -0.85 1.12
CA ARG A 43 -11.01 0.59 1.31
C ARG A 43 -10.11 0.89 2.52
N ILE A 44 -9.06 0.09 2.67
CA ILE A 44 -8.00 0.29 3.67
C ILE A 44 -6.79 0.91 2.96
N PRO A 45 -6.39 2.15 3.27
CA PRO A 45 -5.27 2.79 2.59
C PRO A 45 -3.93 2.15 2.97
N VAL A 46 -3.06 1.94 1.98
CA VAL A 46 -1.74 1.35 2.17
C VAL A 46 -0.69 2.45 2.23
N TYR A 47 -0.22 2.77 3.45
CA TYR A 47 0.73 3.86 3.69
C TYR A 47 2.21 3.51 3.42
N MET A 48 2.54 2.21 3.31
CA MET A 48 3.91 1.73 3.12
C MET A 48 3.93 0.38 2.38
N HIS A 49 4.56 0.32 1.20
CA HIS A 49 4.90 -0.92 0.49
C HIS A 49 6.12 -0.70 -0.44
N ASN A 50 6.82 -1.78 -0.81
CA ASN A 50 7.97 -1.76 -1.73
C ASN A 50 7.72 -2.53 -3.04
N LEU A 51 6.45 -2.70 -3.40
CA LEU A 51 6.03 -3.26 -4.68
C LEU A 51 6.43 -2.34 -5.84
N GLY A 52 6.74 -2.93 -7.00
CA GLY A 52 6.84 -2.20 -8.26
C GLY A 52 5.47 -1.68 -8.69
N GLU A 53 5.41 -0.50 -9.30
CA GLU A 53 4.16 0.14 -9.71
C GLU A 53 3.34 -0.73 -10.68
N GLU A 54 4.02 -1.51 -11.52
CA GLU A 54 3.42 -2.43 -12.48
C GLU A 54 2.61 -3.56 -11.84
N THR A 55 2.84 -3.83 -10.55
CA THR A 55 2.13 -4.89 -9.80
C THR A 55 0.93 -4.35 -9.01
N ILE A 56 0.74 -3.03 -8.95
CA ILE A 56 -0.37 -2.43 -8.22
C ILE A 56 -1.65 -2.60 -9.03
N PHE A 57 -2.56 -3.42 -8.51
CA PHE A 57 -3.87 -3.64 -9.11
C PHE A 57 -4.97 -3.19 -8.16
N ARG A 58 -5.82 -2.27 -8.61
CA ARG A 58 -6.92 -1.67 -7.85
C ARG A 58 -8.11 -1.42 -8.77
N PRO A 59 -9.33 -1.19 -8.25
CA PRO A 59 -10.45 -0.78 -9.07
C PRO A 59 -10.12 0.48 -9.89
N SER A 60 -10.53 0.51 -11.16
CA SER A 60 -10.20 1.61 -12.10
C SER A 60 -10.60 2.99 -11.59
N ALA A 61 -11.59 3.08 -10.71
CA ALA A 61 -12.00 4.30 -10.05
C ALA A 61 -10.86 4.99 -9.27
N TRP A 62 -9.85 4.26 -8.76
CA TRP A 62 -8.70 4.85 -8.05
C TRP A 62 -7.93 5.86 -8.92
N THR A 63 -7.83 5.62 -10.23
CA THR A 63 -7.11 6.51 -11.16
C THR A 63 -7.74 7.90 -11.22
N LEU A 64 -9.06 8.01 -11.01
CA LEU A 64 -9.78 9.30 -10.97
C LEU A 64 -9.39 10.14 -9.75
N PHE A 65 -8.82 9.53 -8.70
CA PHE A 65 -8.35 10.23 -7.51
C PHE A 65 -6.90 10.69 -7.63
N GLY A 66 -6.17 10.37 -8.70
CA GLY A 66 -4.80 10.85 -8.89
C GLY A 66 -3.93 9.85 -9.64
N ALA A 67 -3.99 9.86 -10.97
CA ALA A 67 -3.22 8.96 -11.83
C ALA A 67 -1.70 9.04 -11.62
N ASN A 68 -1.17 10.22 -11.29
CA ASN A 68 0.26 10.48 -11.11
C ASN A 68 0.72 10.42 -9.64
N GLU A 69 -0.19 10.12 -8.71
CA GLU A 69 0.09 10.06 -7.27
C GLU A 69 -0.57 8.82 -6.65
N PRO A 70 -0.10 7.60 -6.94
CA PRO A 70 -0.81 6.36 -6.60
C PRO A 70 -1.06 6.17 -5.11
N MET A 71 -0.19 6.70 -4.25
CA MET A 71 -0.42 6.73 -2.80
C MET A 71 -1.50 7.75 -2.43
N GLY A 72 -1.42 8.98 -2.95
CA GLY A 72 -2.43 10.01 -2.70
C GLY A 72 -3.82 9.60 -3.21
N ALA A 73 -3.89 8.97 -4.38
CA ALA A 73 -5.11 8.40 -4.92
C ALA A 73 -5.71 7.32 -4.01
N ASP A 74 -4.88 6.47 -3.39
CA ASP A 74 -5.34 5.43 -2.47
C ASP A 74 -6.04 6.01 -1.24
N PHE A 75 -5.41 7.00 -0.61
CA PHE A 75 -5.99 7.69 0.55
C PHE A 75 -7.30 8.39 0.20
N ARG A 76 -7.33 9.13 -0.92
CA ARG A 76 -8.52 9.86 -1.36
C ARG A 76 -9.66 8.91 -1.74
N ALA A 77 -9.38 7.83 -2.46
CA ALA A 77 -10.38 6.83 -2.83
C ALA A 77 -10.94 6.09 -1.60
N CYS A 78 -10.07 5.65 -0.68
CA CYS A 78 -10.50 4.99 0.55
C CYS A 78 -11.37 5.91 1.43
N ALA A 79 -10.99 7.18 1.56
CA ALA A 79 -11.77 8.18 2.28
C ALA A 79 -13.14 8.44 1.62
N ASN A 80 -13.19 8.52 0.30
CA ASN A 80 -14.41 8.77 -0.46
C ASN A 80 -15.41 7.60 -0.38
N PHE A 81 -14.95 6.36 -0.62
CA PHE A 81 -15.83 5.20 -0.65
C PHE A 81 -16.18 4.66 0.74
N GLY A 82 -15.29 4.84 1.73
CA GLY A 82 -15.46 4.35 3.08
C GLY A 82 -15.46 2.81 3.21
N PRO A 83 -15.59 2.27 4.43
CA PRO A 83 -15.63 0.83 4.66
C PRO A 83 -16.83 0.17 3.95
N LEU A 84 -16.63 -1.07 3.51
CA LEU A 84 -17.61 -1.84 2.71
C LEU A 84 -18.91 -2.12 3.47
N TYR A 85 -18.84 -2.28 4.79
CA TYR A 85 -20.00 -2.53 5.64
C TYR A 85 -20.05 -1.44 6.71
N LYS A 86 -21.20 -0.77 6.81
CA LYS A 86 -21.52 0.27 7.80
C LYS A 86 -22.92 0.03 8.34
#